data_AF-A0A9P1GL77-F1
#
_entry.id   AF-A0A9P1GL77-F1
#
_cell.length_a   1.000
_cell.length_b   1.000
_cell.length_c   1.000
_cell.angle_alpha   90.00
_cell.angle_beta   90.00
_cell.angle_gamma   90.00
#
_symmetry.space_group_name_H-M   'P 1'
#
loop_
_entity.id
_entity.type
_entity.pdbx_description
1 polymer ?
#
loop_
_entity_poly.entity_id
_entity_poly.type
_entity_poly.pdbx_seq_one_letter_code
_entity_poly.pdbx_strand_id
1 'polypeptide(L)'
;MSDSGSSCSSLPPLEPVDLPPAAAPAPHGPNGPNGANGELREGAAHVFKFDTPGTQRRCPSPEPASIWDEEESEAAPESQWDAEVKQETRRLMAPTCQEEFSETSLGYPKWPEEMKDPQYFRNELMKMRNDPRKNPNHGRSMEDQEFWNEAARLPWAKVLLRKEQFWTQRRNVWLQQYGKVLRDNRGRLAVAEELEECSMELKRLVSPLLHYRVIEGLLLTALEEANELGLPLSEFIEGPGRSGVALELWAACERLKEDPGRQAQLLQEELDGRMREAQSLALK
;
A
#
# COMPACT_ATOMS: atom_id res chain seq x y z
N MET A 1 -15.81 -45.69 8.94
CA MET A 1 -16.01 -44.39 8.28
C MET A 1 -14.89 -43.52 8.78
N SER A 2 -13.89 -43.28 7.95
CA SER A 2 -12.63 -42.65 8.34
C SER A 2 -12.57 -41.29 7.66
N ASP A 3 -12.74 -40.22 8.44
CA ASP A 3 -12.60 -38.84 7.98
C ASP A 3 -11.12 -38.53 7.78
N SER A 4 -10.68 -38.55 6.52
CA SER A 4 -9.39 -38.03 6.10
C SER A 4 -9.49 -36.52 5.93
N GLY A 5 -9.17 -35.78 7.00
CA GLY A 5 -8.99 -34.34 6.96
C GLY A 5 -7.83 -33.95 6.04
N SER A 6 -8.16 -33.43 4.86
CA SER A 6 -7.21 -32.86 3.90
C SER A 6 -6.71 -31.51 4.43
N SER A 7 -5.57 -31.55 5.14
CA SER A 7 -4.83 -30.35 5.55
C SER A 7 -4.16 -29.70 4.34
N CYS A 8 -4.83 -28.71 3.75
CA CYS A 8 -4.29 -27.85 2.68
C CYS A 8 -3.84 -26.49 3.24
N SER A 9 -2.90 -26.47 4.19
CA SER A 9 -2.35 -25.22 4.74
C SER A 9 -0.87 -25.37 5.10
N SER A 10 -0.03 -25.55 4.09
CA SER A 10 1.42 -25.42 4.26
C SER A 10 1.99 -24.82 2.98
N LEU A 11 1.82 -23.51 2.81
CA LEU A 11 2.67 -22.78 1.88
C LEU A 11 4.10 -22.80 2.44
N PRO A 12 5.12 -23.10 1.63
CA PRO A 12 6.50 -23.06 2.08
C PRO A 12 6.86 -21.64 2.53
N PRO A 13 7.72 -21.48 3.55
CA PRO A 13 8.20 -20.17 3.97
C PRO A 13 8.89 -19.49 2.79
N LEU A 14 8.48 -18.26 2.50
CA LEU A 14 9.12 -17.43 1.48
C LEU A 14 10.51 -17.04 2.01
N GLU A 15 11.55 -17.60 1.39
CA GLU A 15 12.91 -17.13 1.64
C GLU A 15 13.05 -15.68 1.14
N PRO A 16 13.74 -14.82 1.89
CA PRO A 16 13.99 -13.45 1.46
C PRO A 16 14.79 -13.49 0.16
N VAL A 17 14.20 -12.96 -0.91
CA VAL A 17 14.90 -12.76 -2.19
C VAL A 17 15.88 -11.62 -1.97
N ASP A 18 17.17 -11.93 -1.98
CA ASP A 18 18.23 -10.93 -2.07
C ASP A 18 18.03 -10.12 -3.35
N LEU A 19 17.49 -8.90 -3.19
CA LEU A 19 17.39 -7.95 -4.28
C LEU A 19 18.82 -7.64 -4.75
N PRO A 20 19.13 -7.78 -6.05
CA PRO A 20 20.43 -7.41 -6.57
C PRO A 20 20.68 -5.94 -6.22
N PRO A 21 21.92 -5.58 -5.83
CA PRO A 21 22.27 -4.19 -5.53
C PRO A 21 21.84 -3.31 -6.71
N ALA A 22 21.16 -2.21 -6.40
CA ALA A 22 20.70 -1.25 -7.39
C ALA A 22 21.85 -0.96 -8.35
N ALA A 23 21.62 -1.25 -9.64
CA ALA A 23 22.60 -1.04 -10.68
C ALA A 23 23.07 0.42 -10.60
N ALA A 24 24.38 0.60 -10.40
CA ALA A 24 25.00 1.91 -10.40
C ALA A 24 24.59 2.67 -11.68
N PRO A 25 24.32 3.98 -11.59
CA PRO A 25 23.94 4.78 -12.75
C PRO A 25 24.99 4.61 -13.86
N ALA A 26 24.51 4.29 -15.06
CA ALA A 26 25.36 4.11 -16.22
C ALA A 26 26.20 5.38 -16.46
N PRO A 27 27.51 5.26 -16.71
CA PRO A 27 28.35 6.41 -16.98
C PRO A 27 27.85 7.11 -18.25
N HIS A 28 27.41 8.36 -18.08
CA HIS A 28 27.14 9.26 -19.20
C HIS A 28 28.40 9.37 -20.06
N GLY A 29 28.25 9.05 -21.35
CA GLY A 29 29.32 9.13 -22.34
C GLY A 29 29.86 10.56 -22.49
N PRO A 30 31.11 10.70 -22.96
CA PRO A 30 31.82 11.97 -22.99
C PRO A 30 31.44 12.75 -24.26
N ASN A 31 30.83 13.92 -24.11
CA ASN A 31 30.89 15.00 -25.11
C ASN A 31 30.42 16.32 -24.48
N GLY A 32 31.37 17.19 -24.15
CA GLY A 32 31.09 18.57 -23.73
C GLY A 32 32.28 19.21 -23.00
N PRO A 33 32.93 20.24 -23.57
CA PRO A 33 34.21 20.75 -23.07
C PRO A 33 34.08 21.86 -22.03
N ASN A 34 35.08 21.89 -21.15
CA ASN A 34 35.69 23.05 -20.47
C ASN A 34 34.77 24.08 -19.79
N GLY A 35 34.85 24.13 -18.46
CA GLY A 35 34.48 25.33 -17.72
C GLY A 35 34.56 25.22 -16.19
N ALA A 36 35.73 25.58 -15.64
CA ALA A 36 35.93 26.23 -14.34
C ALA A 36 35.64 25.45 -13.03
N ASN A 37 36.75 25.02 -12.41
CA ASN A 37 37.13 25.23 -11.01
C ASN A 37 36.00 25.42 -9.97
N GLY A 38 35.78 24.39 -9.16
CA GLY A 38 35.13 24.47 -7.85
C GLY A 38 35.83 23.51 -6.89
N GLU A 39 36.40 24.05 -5.83
CA GLU A 39 37.31 23.40 -4.89
C GLU A 39 36.71 22.18 -4.17
N LEU A 40 37.50 21.12 -4.13
CA LEU A 40 37.30 19.95 -3.27
C LEU A 40 37.47 20.39 -1.80
N ARG A 41 36.36 20.41 -1.07
CA ARG A 41 36.36 20.56 0.39
C ARG A 41 36.47 19.17 1.01
N GLU A 42 37.68 18.79 1.41
CA GLU A 42 37.96 17.59 2.19
C GLU A 42 37.23 17.68 3.54
N GLY A 43 36.16 16.91 3.70
CA GLY A 43 35.48 16.71 4.97
C GLY A 43 36.24 15.70 5.81
N ALA A 44 36.98 16.19 6.80
CA ALA A 44 37.63 15.37 7.82
C ALA A 44 36.58 14.58 8.61
N ALA A 45 36.64 13.26 8.53
CA ALA A 45 35.86 12.37 9.38
C ALA A 45 36.40 12.44 10.82
N HIS A 46 35.70 13.17 11.70
CA HIS A 46 35.94 13.12 13.14
C HIS A 46 35.39 11.80 13.71
N VAL A 47 36.28 10.83 13.88
CA VAL A 47 36.03 9.63 14.70
C VAL A 47 36.13 10.04 16.17
N PHE A 48 35.00 10.13 16.85
CA PHE A 48 34.95 10.27 18.31
C PHE A 48 35.37 8.94 18.95
N LYS A 49 36.58 8.89 19.52
CA LYS A 49 36.98 7.87 20.49
C LYS A 49 36.50 8.30 21.87
N PHE A 50 35.57 7.55 22.45
CA PHE A 50 35.27 7.63 23.87
C PHE A 50 36.33 6.85 24.65
N ASP A 51 37.26 7.57 25.27
CA ASP A 51 38.09 7.02 26.34
C ASP A 51 37.24 6.95 27.62
N THR A 52 36.85 5.74 28.00
CA THR A 52 36.31 5.46 29.34
C THR A 52 37.42 4.82 30.18
N PRO A 53 38.02 5.53 31.15
CA PRO A 53 38.89 4.90 32.11
C PRO A 53 38.06 4.10 33.12
N GLY A 54 38.50 2.86 33.32
CA GLY A 54 37.79 1.85 34.09
C GLY A 54 37.58 2.22 35.56
N THR A 55 36.44 1.80 36.07
CA THR A 55 36.27 1.47 37.49
C THR A 55 35.39 0.22 37.54
N GLN A 56 36.03 -0.95 37.56
CA GLN A 56 35.35 -2.22 37.81
C GLN A 56 34.90 -2.27 39.27
N ARG A 57 33.70 -1.76 39.55
CA ARG A 57 32.94 -2.22 40.72
C ARG A 57 32.29 -3.54 40.32
N ARG A 58 32.79 -4.65 40.86
CA ARG A 58 32.09 -5.93 40.86
C ARG A 58 30.77 -5.77 41.61
N CYS A 59 29.68 -5.57 40.87
CA CYS A 59 28.36 -5.87 41.36
C CYS A 59 28.19 -7.40 41.35
N PRO A 60 27.63 -8.03 42.41
CA PRO A 60 27.28 -9.44 42.37
C PRO A 60 26.26 -9.63 41.24
N SER A 61 26.61 -10.46 40.26
CA SER A 61 25.70 -10.86 39.18
C SER A 61 24.51 -11.56 39.82
N PRO A 62 23.29 -11.02 39.72
CA PRO A 62 22.12 -11.86 39.86
C PRO A 62 22.21 -12.93 38.76
N GLU A 63 21.86 -14.17 39.09
CA GLU A 63 21.67 -15.20 38.07
C GLU A 63 20.70 -14.66 37.00
N PRO A 64 20.92 -14.96 35.70
CA PRO A 64 20.00 -14.53 34.66
C PRO A 64 18.67 -15.24 34.90
N ALA A 65 17.78 -14.59 35.64
CA ALA A 65 16.37 -14.93 35.67
C ALA A 65 15.96 -15.01 34.19
N SER A 66 15.49 -16.19 33.79
CA SER A 66 15.03 -16.48 32.45
C SER A 66 14.08 -15.37 32.04
N ILE A 67 14.49 -14.55 31.05
CA ILE A 67 13.65 -13.51 30.46
C ILE A 67 12.41 -14.10 29.76
N TRP A 68 12.31 -15.44 29.73
CA TRP A 68 11.25 -16.24 29.14
C TRP A 68 10.44 -17.02 30.17
N ASP A 69 10.78 -16.95 31.47
CA ASP A 69 9.86 -17.34 32.54
C ASP A 69 8.90 -16.16 32.79
N GLU A 70 8.13 -15.82 31.76
CA GLU A 70 6.90 -15.06 31.92
C GLU A 70 5.94 -16.00 32.67
N GLU A 71 5.96 -15.91 34.01
CA GLU A 71 4.78 -16.23 34.81
C GLU A 71 3.58 -15.68 34.04
N GLU A 72 2.61 -16.55 33.71
CA GLU A 72 1.32 -16.18 33.13
C GLU A 72 0.68 -15.13 34.04
N SER A 73 1.07 -13.87 33.82
CA SER A 73 0.55 -12.69 34.45
C SER A 73 -0.93 -12.71 34.10
N GLU A 74 -1.76 -13.08 35.08
CA GLU A 74 -3.21 -13.12 34.99
C GLU A 74 -3.68 -11.97 34.11
N ALA A 75 -4.09 -12.32 32.88
CA ALA A 75 -4.22 -11.37 31.79
C ALA A 75 -5.05 -10.18 32.26
N ALA A 76 -4.42 -9.01 32.31
CA ALA A 76 -5.12 -7.76 32.55
C ALA A 76 -6.35 -7.75 31.65
N PRO A 77 -7.54 -7.38 32.17
CA PRO A 77 -8.78 -7.47 31.42
C PRO A 77 -8.56 -6.79 30.06
N GLU A 78 -8.68 -7.57 28.98
CA GLU A 78 -8.47 -7.07 27.62
C GLU A 78 -9.23 -5.76 27.47
N SER A 79 -8.51 -4.71 27.08
CA SER A 79 -9.15 -3.43 26.78
C SER A 79 -10.27 -3.70 25.78
N GLN A 80 -11.43 -3.05 25.97
CA GLN A 80 -12.56 -3.17 25.05
C GLN A 80 -12.11 -2.94 23.59
N TRP A 81 -11.14 -2.06 23.39
CA TRP A 81 -10.52 -1.80 22.09
C TRP A 81 -9.78 -3.02 21.51
N ASP A 82 -9.01 -3.75 22.33
CA ASP A 82 -8.28 -4.94 21.88
C ASP A 82 -9.24 -6.07 21.48
N ALA A 83 -10.34 -6.21 22.21
CA ALA A 83 -11.40 -7.17 21.88
C ALA A 83 -12.09 -6.81 20.54
N GLU A 84 -12.39 -5.52 20.32
CA GLU A 84 -12.96 -5.02 19.06
C GLU A 84 -12.00 -5.23 17.88
N VAL A 85 -10.71 -4.93 18.05
CA VAL A 85 -9.68 -5.16 17.02
C VAL A 85 -9.52 -6.65 16.71
N LYS A 86 -9.52 -7.52 17.72
CA LYS A 86 -9.46 -8.99 17.51
C LYS A 86 -10.69 -9.51 16.79
N GLN A 87 -11.88 -9.01 17.13
CA GLN A 87 -13.12 -9.39 16.46
C GLN A 87 -13.12 -8.95 14.99
N GLU A 88 -12.70 -7.72 14.70
CA GLU A 88 -12.65 -7.21 13.34
C GLU A 88 -11.55 -7.92 12.53
N THR A 89 -10.41 -8.23 13.15
CA THR A 89 -9.35 -9.04 12.53
C THR A 89 -9.86 -10.43 12.17
N ARG A 90 -10.62 -11.11 13.05
CA ARG A 90 -11.26 -12.39 12.72
C ARG A 90 -12.27 -12.26 11.60
N ARG A 91 -13.03 -11.16 11.54
CA ARG A 91 -14.00 -10.90 10.49
C ARG A 91 -13.32 -10.69 9.13
N LEU A 92 -12.18 -9.99 9.10
CA LEU A 92 -11.36 -9.78 7.91
C LEU A 92 -10.64 -11.07 7.46
N MET A 93 -10.29 -11.94 8.40
CA MET A 93 -9.63 -13.24 8.16
C MET A 93 -10.61 -14.38 7.85
N ALA A 94 -11.91 -14.19 8.11
CA ALA A 94 -12.92 -15.16 7.71
C ALA A 94 -12.84 -15.35 6.19
N PRO A 95 -12.99 -16.58 5.64
CA PRO A 95 -12.91 -16.82 4.20
C PRO A 95 -13.97 -15.96 3.48
N THR A 96 -13.52 -14.82 2.95
CA THR A 96 -14.37 -13.65 2.66
C THR A 96 -15.25 -13.80 1.42
N CYS A 97 -15.22 -14.93 0.73
CA CYS A 97 -16.08 -15.14 -0.42
C CYS A 97 -16.33 -16.64 -0.60
N GLN A 98 -17.56 -17.07 -0.33
CA GLN A 98 -18.08 -18.25 -0.99
C GLN A 98 -17.98 -18.00 -2.50
N GLU A 99 -17.38 -18.93 -3.25
CA GLU A 99 -17.13 -18.77 -4.69
C GLU A 99 -18.42 -18.41 -5.43
N GLU A 100 -19.55 -19.03 -5.04
CA GLU A 100 -20.88 -18.76 -5.58
C GLU A 100 -21.34 -17.30 -5.41
N PHE A 101 -21.03 -16.67 -4.27
CA PHE A 101 -21.35 -15.26 -4.04
C PHE A 101 -20.51 -14.36 -4.94
N SER A 102 -19.21 -14.66 -5.07
CA SER A 102 -18.33 -13.89 -5.96
C SER A 102 -18.77 -14.00 -7.43
N GLU A 103 -19.16 -15.19 -7.86
CA GLU A 103 -19.62 -15.46 -9.22
C GLU A 103 -21.00 -14.87 -9.53
N THR A 104 -21.91 -14.84 -8.54
CA THR A 104 -23.30 -14.42 -8.76
C THR A 104 -23.51 -12.94 -8.48
N SER A 105 -22.93 -12.42 -7.39
CA SER A 105 -23.15 -11.03 -6.94
C SER A 105 -22.08 -10.06 -7.41
N LEU A 106 -20.83 -10.52 -7.57
CA LEU A 106 -19.70 -9.66 -7.97
C LEU A 106 -19.30 -9.82 -9.45
N GLY A 107 -20.01 -10.66 -10.20
CA GLY A 107 -19.81 -10.82 -11.64
C GLY A 107 -18.54 -11.57 -12.03
N TYR A 108 -18.00 -12.40 -11.14
CA TYR A 108 -16.80 -13.19 -11.46
C TYR A 108 -17.11 -14.18 -12.59
N PRO A 109 -16.16 -14.45 -13.50
CA PRO A 109 -16.36 -15.47 -14.52
C PRO A 109 -16.73 -16.81 -13.88
N LYS A 110 -17.77 -17.49 -14.36
CA LYS A 110 -18.19 -18.78 -13.82
C LYS A 110 -17.38 -19.92 -14.39
N TRP A 111 -16.91 -20.83 -13.52
CA TRP A 111 -16.44 -22.13 -14.01
C TRP A 111 -17.65 -22.93 -14.52
N PRO A 112 -17.56 -23.53 -15.71
CA PRO A 112 -18.49 -24.59 -16.09
C PRO A 112 -18.48 -25.71 -15.04
N GLU A 113 -19.64 -26.28 -14.73
CA GLU A 113 -19.78 -27.26 -13.64
C GLU A 113 -18.89 -28.48 -13.87
N GLU A 114 -18.69 -28.87 -15.15
CA GLU A 114 -17.84 -29.99 -15.53
C GLU A 114 -16.37 -29.77 -15.15
N MET A 115 -15.93 -28.52 -15.07
CA MET A 115 -14.55 -28.16 -14.74
C MET A 115 -14.28 -28.13 -13.25
N LYS A 116 -15.30 -28.21 -12.39
CA LYS A 116 -15.06 -28.41 -10.96
C LYS A 116 -14.46 -29.80 -10.69
N ASP A 117 -14.67 -30.77 -11.58
CA ASP A 117 -14.09 -32.11 -11.48
C ASP A 117 -12.65 -32.15 -12.06
N PRO A 118 -11.62 -32.42 -11.25
CA PRO A 118 -10.25 -32.60 -11.73
C PRO A 118 -10.10 -33.71 -12.79
N GLN A 119 -10.97 -34.72 -12.77
CA GLN A 119 -10.93 -35.81 -13.75
C GLN A 119 -11.35 -35.34 -15.14
N TYR A 120 -12.29 -34.40 -15.23
CA TYR A 120 -12.72 -33.82 -16.49
C TYR A 120 -11.54 -33.18 -17.24
N PHE A 121 -10.70 -32.40 -16.55
CA PHE A 121 -9.50 -31.78 -17.14
C PHE A 121 -8.51 -32.82 -17.67
N ARG A 122 -8.25 -33.87 -16.87
CA ARG A 122 -7.37 -34.96 -17.31
C ARG A 122 -7.91 -35.64 -18.56
N ASN A 123 -9.22 -35.88 -18.61
CA ASN A 123 -9.88 -36.51 -19.74
C ASN A 123 -9.85 -35.62 -20.99
N GLU A 124 -10.11 -34.32 -20.87
CA GLU A 124 -10.01 -33.39 -22.01
C GLU A 124 -8.57 -33.24 -22.52
N LEU A 125 -7.57 -33.15 -21.63
CA LEU A 125 -6.16 -33.12 -22.04
C LEU A 125 -5.74 -34.42 -22.74
N MET A 126 -6.22 -35.57 -22.27
CA MET A 126 -5.99 -36.85 -22.93
C MET A 126 -6.71 -36.94 -24.28
N LYS A 127 -7.92 -36.39 -24.42
CA LYS A 127 -8.59 -36.30 -25.72
C LYS A 127 -7.82 -35.38 -26.68
N MET A 128 -7.33 -34.24 -26.22
CA MET A 128 -6.50 -33.34 -27.03
C MET A 128 -5.19 -33.99 -27.47
N ARG A 129 -4.66 -34.92 -26.68
CA ARG A 129 -3.46 -35.70 -27.02
C ARG A 129 -3.75 -36.80 -28.03
N ASN A 130 -4.86 -37.52 -27.85
CA ASN A 130 -5.11 -38.80 -28.52
C ASN A 130 -6.12 -38.72 -29.68
N ASP A 131 -6.91 -37.65 -29.78
CA ASP A 131 -7.96 -37.49 -30.80
C ASP A 131 -7.57 -36.42 -31.84
N PRO A 132 -7.29 -36.79 -33.10
CA PRO A 132 -6.94 -35.85 -34.16
C PRO A 132 -8.11 -34.92 -34.56
N ARG A 133 -9.36 -35.24 -34.19
CA ARG A 133 -10.51 -34.35 -34.43
C ARG A 133 -10.57 -33.18 -33.46
N LYS A 134 -9.96 -33.34 -32.28
CA LYS A 134 -9.96 -32.33 -31.22
C LYS A 134 -8.73 -31.42 -31.29
N ASN A 135 -7.61 -31.96 -31.74
CA ASN A 135 -6.37 -31.21 -31.89
C ASN A 135 -5.77 -31.45 -33.29
N PRO A 136 -5.73 -30.42 -34.17
CA PRO A 136 -5.08 -30.54 -35.48
C PRO A 136 -3.58 -30.83 -35.36
N ASN A 137 -2.94 -30.51 -34.22
CA ASN A 137 -1.54 -30.78 -33.91
C ASN A 137 -1.35 -32.12 -33.15
N HIS A 138 -2.19 -33.11 -33.44
CA HIS A 138 -2.11 -34.44 -32.83
C HIS A 138 -0.72 -35.08 -32.99
N GLY A 139 -0.23 -35.73 -31.93
CA GLY A 139 1.07 -36.41 -31.91
C GLY A 139 2.26 -35.55 -31.47
N ARG A 140 2.05 -34.25 -31.25
CA ARG A 140 3.06 -33.38 -30.63
C ARG A 140 3.19 -33.63 -29.13
N SER A 141 4.37 -33.33 -28.58
CA SER A 141 4.62 -33.48 -27.15
C SER A 141 3.76 -32.48 -26.36
N MET A 142 3.39 -32.82 -25.12
CA MET A 142 2.81 -31.84 -24.19
C MET A 142 3.83 -30.76 -23.80
N GLU A 143 5.11 -30.97 -24.07
CA GLU A 143 6.15 -29.96 -23.90
C GLU A 143 6.17 -28.95 -25.05
N ASP A 144 5.51 -29.24 -26.19
CA ASP A 144 5.48 -28.35 -27.34
C ASP A 144 4.51 -27.18 -27.11
N GLN A 145 4.97 -25.95 -27.38
CA GLN A 145 4.16 -24.74 -27.30
C GLN A 145 2.90 -24.80 -28.17
N GLU A 146 2.97 -25.47 -29.32
CA GLU A 146 1.83 -25.62 -30.24
C GLU A 146 0.67 -26.44 -29.65
N PHE A 147 0.95 -27.40 -28.75
CA PHE A 147 -0.09 -28.13 -28.02
C PHE A 147 -0.83 -27.18 -27.07
N TRP A 148 -0.09 -26.37 -26.32
CA TRP A 148 -0.66 -25.39 -25.38
C TRP A 148 -1.40 -24.26 -26.09
N ASN A 149 -0.94 -23.84 -27.27
CA ASN A 149 -1.65 -22.85 -28.08
C ASN A 149 -3.03 -23.36 -28.51
N GLU A 150 -3.17 -24.65 -28.83
CA GLU A 150 -4.48 -25.23 -29.15
C GLU A 150 -5.33 -25.45 -27.89
N ALA A 151 -4.73 -25.91 -26.79
CA ALA A 151 -5.41 -26.02 -25.50
C ALA A 151 -5.96 -24.65 -25.04
N ALA A 152 -5.21 -23.56 -25.25
CA ALA A 152 -5.62 -22.20 -24.93
C ALA A 152 -6.85 -21.72 -25.74
N ARG A 153 -7.14 -22.32 -26.90
CA ARG A 153 -8.32 -22.00 -27.71
C ARG A 153 -9.60 -22.63 -27.16
N LEU A 154 -9.49 -23.65 -26.31
CA LEU A 154 -10.64 -24.34 -25.73
C LEU A 154 -11.44 -23.40 -24.81
N PRO A 155 -12.77 -23.60 -24.69
CA PRO A 155 -13.61 -22.74 -23.86
C PRO A 155 -13.13 -22.64 -22.41
N TRP A 156 -12.64 -23.74 -21.84
CA TRP A 156 -12.15 -23.79 -20.46
C TRP A 156 -10.92 -22.92 -20.23
N ALA A 157 -9.97 -22.94 -21.17
CA ALA A 157 -8.76 -22.15 -21.07
C ALA A 157 -9.07 -20.66 -21.19
N LYS A 158 -10.08 -20.28 -22.01
CA LYS A 158 -10.58 -18.90 -22.04
C LYS A 158 -11.18 -18.45 -20.71
N VAL A 159 -11.91 -19.33 -20.01
CA VAL A 159 -12.44 -19.03 -18.66
C VAL A 159 -11.30 -18.83 -17.67
N LEU A 160 -10.29 -19.71 -17.70
CA LEU A 160 -9.10 -19.59 -16.85
C LEU A 160 -8.37 -18.26 -17.10
N LEU A 161 -8.09 -17.92 -18.36
CA LEU A 161 -7.43 -16.66 -18.74
C LEU A 161 -8.25 -15.44 -18.31
N ARG A 162 -9.59 -15.48 -18.43
CA ARG A 162 -10.47 -14.41 -17.96
C ARG A 162 -10.43 -14.26 -16.44
N LYS A 163 -10.41 -15.37 -15.69
CA LYS A 163 -10.25 -15.35 -14.22
C LYS A 163 -8.90 -14.74 -13.84
N GLU A 164 -7.82 -15.17 -14.49
CA GLU A 164 -6.47 -14.63 -14.26
C GLU A 164 -6.39 -13.13 -14.56
N GLN A 165 -6.91 -12.69 -15.70
CA GLN A 165 -7.01 -11.28 -16.06
C GLN A 165 -7.80 -10.48 -15.02
N PHE A 166 -8.96 -11.01 -14.60
CA PHE A 166 -9.79 -10.37 -13.58
C PHE A 166 -9.04 -10.22 -12.24
N TRP A 167 -8.37 -11.29 -11.77
CA TRP A 167 -7.58 -11.23 -10.54
C TRP A 167 -6.39 -10.27 -10.64
N THR A 168 -5.75 -10.22 -11.81
CA THR A 168 -4.67 -9.27 -12.08
C THR A 168 -5.18 -7.84 -12.06
N GLN A 169 -6.32 -7.55 -12.67
CA GLN A 169 -6.96 -6.23 -12.62
C GLN A 169 -7.29 -5.84 -11.18
N ARG A 170 -7.87 -6.74 -10.38
CA ARG A 170 -8.18 -6.48 -8.97
C ARG A 170 -6.91 -6.23 -8.15
N ARG A 171 -5.87 -7.04 -8.36
CA ARG A 171 -4.55 -6.83 -7.72
C ARG A 171 -3.98 -5.46 -8.07
N ASN A 172 -4.08 -5.04 -9.33
CA ASN A 172 -3.60 -3.72 -9.76
C ASN A 172 -4.37 -2.59 -9.06
N VAL A 173 -5.70 -2.70 -8.95
CA VAL A 173 -6.52 -1.74 -8.17
C VAL A 173 -6.08 -1.69 -6.71
N TRP A 174 -5.85 -2.86 -6.09
CA TRP A 174 -5.35 -2.93 -4.72
C TRP A 174 -3.98 -2.29 -4.55
N LEU A 175 -3.03 -2.53 -5.47
CA LEU A 175 -1.71 -1.91 -5.43
C LEU A 175 -1.80 -0.39 -5.61
N GLN A 176 -2.71 0.10 -6.46
CA GLN A 176 -2.97 1.54 -6.59
C GLN A 176 -3.56 2.14 -5.30
N GLN A 177 -4.52 1.45 -4.68
CA GLN A 177 -5.11 1.88 -3.40
C GLN A 177 -4.08 1.89 -2.27
N TYR A 178 -3.26 0.83 -2.18
CA TYR A 178 -2.18 0.73 -1.21
C TYR A 178 -1.15 1.86 -1.41
N GLY A 179 -0.73 2.08 -2.66
CA GLY A 179 0.17 3.18 -3.01
C GLY A 179 -0.42 4.55 -2.65
N LYS A 180 -1.73 4.76 -2.86
CA LYS A 180 -2.43 5.96 -2.41
C LYS A 180 -2.35 6.11 -0.90
N VAL A 181 -2.75 5.10 -0.13
CA VAL A 181 -2.73 5.14 1.34
C VAL A 181 -1.32 5.41 1.88
N LEU A 182 -0.29 4.81 1.29
CA LEU A 182 1.10 5.09 1.67
C LEU A 182 1.51 6.54 1.42
N ARG A 183 1.13 7.12 0.27
CA ARG A 183 1.39 8.53 -0.02
C ARG A 183 0.64 9.45 0.93
N ASP A 184 -0.64 9.20 1.16
CA ASP A 184 -1.46 9.97 2.10
C ASP A 184 -0.83 9.92 3.51
N ASN A 185 -0.39 8.76 3.97
CA ASN A 185 0.28 8.63 5.28
C ASN A 185 1.62 9.37 5.35
N ARG A 186 2.44 9.34 4.30
CA ARG A 186 3.68 10.13 4.25
C ARG A 186 3.39 11.62 4.23
N GLY A 187 2.37 12.03 3.49
CA GLY A 187 1.89 13.40 3.45
C GLY A 187 1.43 13.87 4.83
N ARG A 188 0.67 13.05 5.57
CA ARG A 188 0.27 13.37 6.96
C ARG A 188 1.45 13.60 7.88
N LEU A 189 2.50 12.78 7.77
CA LEU A 189 3.72 12.95 8.54
C LEU A 189 4.43 14.26 8.19
N ALA A 190 4.61 14.53 6.89
CA ALA A 190 5.25 15.77 6.43
C ALA A 190 4.46 17.03 6.85
N VAL A 191 3.13 17.01 6.72
CA VAL A 191 2.27 18.11 7.20
C VAL A 191 2.39 18.28 8.71
N ALA A 192 2.42 17.18 9.47
CA ALA A 192 2.58 17.26 10.92
C ALA A 192 3.92 17.90 11.32
N GLU A 193 5.02 17.51 10.67
CA GLU A 193 6.36 18.08 10.88
C GLU A 193 6.37 19.58 10.56
N GLU A 194 5.86 19.98 9.39
CA GLU A 194 5.82 21.38 8.97
C GLU A 194 4.88 22.25 9.84
N LEU A 195 3.78 21.67 10.34
CA LEU A 195 2.89 22.36 11.28
C LEU A 195 3.57 22.66 12.61
N GLU A 196 4.60 21.91 13.02
CA GLU A 196 5.37 22.23 14.23
C GLU A 196 6.09 23.58 14.11
N GLU A 197 6.52 23.95 12.89
CA GLU A 197 7.21 25.21 12.61
C GLU A 197 6.27 26.43 12.48
N CYS A 198 4.97 26.20 12.24
CA CYS A 198 3.97 27.25 12.14
C CYS A 198 3.69 27.99 13.46
N SER A 199 2.99 29.13 13.38
CA SER A 199 2.56 29.88 14.57
C SER A 199 1.65 29.04 15.48
N MET A 200 1.68 29.36 16.77
CA MET A 200 0.83 28.69 17.77
C MET A 200 -0.67 28.91 17.51
N GLU A 201 -1.05 29.99 16.84
CA GLU A 201 -2.44 30.28 16.49
C GLU A 201 -2.93 29.31 15.43
N LEU A 202 -2.14 29.10 14.37
CA LEU A 202 -2.46 28.13 13.32
C LEU A 202 -2.51 26.70 13.87
N LYS A 203 -1.55 26.31 14.70
CA LYS A 203 -1.55 24.99 15.36
C LYS A 203 -2.81 24.75 16.19
N ARG A 204 -3.23 25.73 16.98
CA ARG A 204 -4.46 25.65 17.79
C ARG A 204 -5.72 25.58 16.94
N LEU A 205 -5.72 26.25 15.80
CA LEU A 205 -6.83 26.21 14.85
C LEU A 205 -6.95 24.83 14.17
N VAL A 206 -5.83 24.31 13.68
CA VAL A 206 -5.78 23.11 12.82
C VAL A 206 -5.81 21.81 13.62
N SER A 207 -5.12 21.74 14.76
CA SER A 207 -5.00 20.52 15.57
C SER A 207 -6.34 19.81 15.88
N PRO A 208 -7.40 20.48 16.34
CA PRO A 208 -8.68 19.82 16.61
C PRO A 208 -9.46 19.40 15.36
N LEU A 209 -8.97 19.73 14.16
CA LEU A 209 -9.65 19.49 12.88
C LEU A 209 -8.88 18.55 11.95
N LEU A 210 -7.68 18.12 12.33
CA LEU A 210 -6.83 17.23 11.52
C LEU A 210 -7.48 15.87 11.21
N HIS A 211 -8.47 15.43 11.99
CA HIS A 211 -9.20 14.19 11.71
C HIS A 211 -10.19 14.32 10.54
N TYR A 212 -10.50 15.54 10.08
CA TYR A 212 -11.32 15.75 8.89
C TYR A 212 -10.47 15.65 7.62
N ARG A 213 -10.82 14.71 6.74
CA ARG A 213 -10.12 14.49 5.46
C ARG A 213 -10.04 15.72 4.57
N VAL A 214 -11.04 16.61 4.64
CA VAL A 214 -11.02 17.85 3.85
C VAL A 214 -9.92 18.80 4.29
N ILE A 215 -9.69 18.93 5.60
CA ILE A 215 -8.62 19.77 6.15
C ILE A 215 -7.26 19.17 5.83
N GLU A 216 -7.13 17.84 5.96
CA GLU A 216 -5.94 17.10 5.51
C GLU A 216 -5.62 17.39 4.03
N GLY A 217 -6.63 17.28 3.15
CA GLY A 217 -6.46 17.54 1.72
C GLY A 217 -6.04 18.98 1.39
N LEU A 218 -6.62 19.97 2.08
CA LEU A 218 -6.23 21.37 1.91
C LEU A 218 -4.78 21.62 2.36
N LEU A 219 -4.35 21.04 3.48
CA LEU A 219 -2.99 21.19 3.99
C LEU A 219 -1.97 20.48 3.10
N LEU A 220 -2.28 19.29 2.59
CA LEU A 220 -1.43 18.58 1.62
C LEU A 220 -1.25 19.40 0.33
N THR A 221 -2.34 19.98 -0.17
CA THR A 221 -2.29 20.86 -1.36
C THR A 221 -1.44 22.10 -1.08
N ALA A 222 -1.62 22.75 0.07
CA ALA A 222 -0.80 23.88 0.50
C ALA A 222 0.70 23.51 0.59
N LEU A 223 1.00 22.32 1.11
CA LEU A 223 2.36 21.83 1.23
C LEU A 223 2.99 21.54 -0.14
N GLU A 224 2.24 20.95 -1.06
CA GLU A 224 2.70 20.74 -2.44
C GLU A 224 3.00 22.08 -3.13
N GLU A 225 2.10 23.06 -3.04
CA GLU A 225 2.30 24.42 -3.58
C GLU A 225 3.48 25.15 -2.92
N ALA A 226 3.67 25.00 -1.61
CA ALA A 226 4.81 25.56 -0.90
C ALA A 226 6.14 24.95 -1.38
N ASN A 227 6.18 23.63 -1.56
CA ASN A 227 7.34 22.91 -2.09
C ASN A 227 7.68 23.29 -3.53
N GLU A 228 6.68 23.47 -4.39
CA GLU A 228 6.88 23.96 -5.76
C GLU A 228 7.52 25.35 -5.80
N LEU A 229 7.18 26.19 -4.82
CA LEU A 229 7.75 27.53 -4.67
C LEU A 229 9.04 27.56 -3.85
N GLY A 230 9.47 26.42 -3.29
CA GLY A 230 10.66 26.30 -2.45
C GLY A 230 10.58 27.10 -1.15
N LEU A 231 9.38 27.19 -0.55
CA LEU A 231 9.14 27.94 0.68
C LEU A 231 8.61 27.01 1.78
N PRO A 232 8.92 27.25 3.06
CA PRO A 232 8.38 26.47 4.16
C PRO A 232 6.87 26.69 4.28
N LEU A 233 6.15 25.69 4.82
CA LEU A 233 4.69 25.76 4.92
C LEU A 233 4.21 26.97 5.75
N SER A 234 4.97 27.31 6.80
CA SER A 234 4.71 28.46 7.68
C SER A 234 4.68 29.77 6.91
N GLU A 235 5.72 30.06 6.12
CA GLU A 235 5.79 31.25 5.28
C GLU A 235 4.75 31.24 4.16
N PHE A 236 4.42 30.06 3.63
CA PHE A 236 3.40 29.93 2.59
C PHE A 236 2.00 30.32 3.10
N ILE A 237 1.60 29.82 4.26
CA ILE A 237 0.27 30.05 4.84
C ILE A 237 0.18 31.44 5.49
N GLU A 238 1.20 31.85 6.24
CA GLU A 238 1.18 33.09 7.03
C GLU A 238 1.71 34.31 6.25
N GLY A 239 2.29 34.08 5.07
CA GLY A 239 2.93 35.11 4.26
C GLY A 239 1.98 36.16 3.69
N PRO A 240 2.38 37.45 3.66
CA PRO A 240 1.57 38.52 3.09
C PRO A 240 1.39 38.31 1.58
N GLY A 241 0.15 38.08 1.14
CA GLY A 241 -0.21 37.92 -0.26
C GLY A 241 -0.58 36.49 -0.69
N ARG A 242 -0.44 35.50 0.20
CA ARG A 242 -0.83 34.09 -0.07
C ARG A 242 -2.02 33.64 0.78
N SER A 243 -2.88 34.60 1.12
CA SER A 243 -4.00 34.43 2.04
C SER A 243 -5.10 33.49 1.54
N GLY A 244 -5.06 33.01 0.29
CA GLY A 244 -6.13 32.17 -0.28
C GLY A 244 -6.34 30.90 0.55
N VAL A 245 -5.30 30.08 0.69
CA VAL A 245 -5.41 28.81 1.41
C VAL A 245 -5.63 29.01 2.92
N ALA A 246 -4.96 30.01 3.50
CA ALA A 246 -5.20 30.39 4.90
C ALA A 246 -6.67 30.80 5.13
N LEU A 247 -7.23 31.69 4.29
CA LEU A 247 -8.62 32.11 4.38
C LEU A 247 -9.58 30.94 4.20
N GLU A 248 -9.31 30.04 3.26
CA GLU A 248 -10.11 28.82 3.06
C GLU A 248 -10.06 27.91 4.29
N LEU A 249 -8.88 27.70 4.88
CA LEU A 249 -8.72 26.95 6.13
C LEU A 249 -9.53 27.61 7.25
N TRP A 250 -9.37 28.91 7.49
CA TRP A 250 -10.12 29.65 8.50
C TRP A 250 -11.64 29.55 8.27
N ALA A 251 -12.11 29.73 7.04
CA ALA A 251 -13.52 29.62 6.69
C ALA A 251 -14.05 28.18 6.89
N ALA A 252 -13.27 27.16 6.54
CA ALA A 252 -13.61 25.77 6.80
C ALA A 252 -13.67 25.48 8.30
N CYS A 253 -12.74 26.03 9.09
CA CYS A 253 -12.73 25.90 10.55
C CYS A 253 -13.99 26.50 11.18
N GLU A 254 -14.38 27.71 10.78
CA GLU A 254 -15.60 28.34 11.29
C GLU A 254 -16.86 27.53 10.91
N ARG A 255 -16.95 27.04 9.67
CA ARG A 255 -18.07 26.17 9.26
C ARG A 255 -18.13 24.89 10.08
N LEU A 256 -16.99 24.25 10.34
CA LEU A 256 -16.93 23.00 11.10
C LEU A 256 -17.29 23.17 12.58
N LYS A 257 -17.13 24.38 13.15
CA LYS A 257 -17.56 24.67 14.53
C LYS A 257 -19.08 24.67 14.71
N GLU A 258 -19.84 25.01 13.68
CA GLU A 258 -21.30 25.10 13.76
C GLU A 258 -21.98 23.72 13.69
N ASP A 259 -21.66 22.94 12.66
CA ASP A 259 -22.20 21.59 12.44
C ASP A 259 -21.14 20.69 11.78
N PRO A 260 -20.28 20.03 12.58
CA PRO A 260 -19.09 19.36 12.09
C PRO A 260 -19.39 18.23 11.09
N GLY A 261 -20.47 17.48 11.33
CA GLY A 261 -20.81 16.32 10.49
C GLY A 261 -21.27 16.74 9.10
N ARG A 262 -22.26 17.64 9.05
CA ARG A 262 -22.85 18.10 7.79
C ARG A 262 -21.88 18.99 7.01
N GLN A 263 -21.19 19.90 7.69
CA GLN A 263 -20.28 20.82 7.02
C GLN A 263 -19.03 20.13 6.49
N ALA A 264 -18.50 19.11 7.19
CA ALA A 264 -17.41 18.29 6.65
C ALA A 264 -17.82 17.60 5.35
N GLN A 265 -19.04 17.05 5.28
CA GLN A 265 -19.55 16.43 4.06
C GLN A 265 -19.70 17.44 2.91
N LEU A 266 -20.28 18.61 3.16
CA LEU A 266 -20.44 19.65 2.14
C LEU A 266 -19.09 20.17 1.63
N LEU A 267 -18.13 20.39 2.53
CA LEU A 267 -16.77 20.80 2.18
C LEU A 267 -16.05 19.71 1.37
N GLN A 268 -16.25 18.43 1.71
CA GLN A 268 -15.70 17.32 0.93
C GLN A 268 -16.30 17.25 -0.47
N GLU A 269 -17.61 17.43 -0.62
CA GLU A 269 -18.29 17.44 -1.93
C GLU A 269 -17.82 18.63 -2.80
N GLU A 270 -17.58 19.79 -2.19
CA GLU A 270 -17.02 20.97 -2.85
C GLU A 270 -15.59 20.71 -3.34
N LEU A 271 -14.73 20.16 -2.50
CA LEU A 271 -13.35 19.79 -2.85
C LEU A 271 -13.34 18.74 -3.98
N ASP A 272 -14.15 17.69 -3.87
CA ASP A 272 -14.28 16.65 -4.90
C ASP A 272 -14.83 17.22 -6.22
N GLY A 273 -15.66 18.27 -6.15
CA GLY A 273 -16.11 19.06 -7.30
C GLY A 273 -14.94 19.77 -7.99
N ARG A 274 -14.18 20.57 -7.24
CA ARG A 274 -13.00 21.31 -7.75
C ARG A 274 -11.96 20.37 -8.36
N MET A 275 -11.69 19.24 -7.71
CA MET A 275 -10.76 18.22 -8.23
C MET A 275 -11.21 17.64 -9.57
N ARG A 276 -12.51 17.36 -9.74
CA ARG A 276 -13.05 16.89 -11.03
C ARG A 276 -12.97 17.96 -12.11
N GLU A 277 -13.22 19.23 -11.77
CA GLU A 277 -13.08 20.35 -12.71
C GLU A 277 -11.62 20.51 -13.16
N ALA A 278 -10.67 20.49 -12.23
CA ALA A 278 -9.23 20.56 -12.54
C ALA A 278 -8.77 19.40 -13.43
N GLN A 279 -9.20 18.17 -13.15
CA GLN A 279 -8.93 17.01 -14.00
C GLN A 279 -9.53 17.17 -15.41
N SER A 280 -10.74 17.73 -15.50
CA SER A 280 -11.40 17.97 -16.77
C SER A 280 -10.71 19.05 -17.62
N LEU A 281 -10.08 20.03 -16.97
CA LEU A 281 -9.27 21.06 -17.61
C LEU A 281 -7.93 20.50 -18.08
N ALA A 282 -7.29 19.63 -17.31
CA ALA A 282 -6.01 19.01 -17.68
C ALA A 282 -6.11 18.04 -18.87
N LEU A 283 -7.31 17.52 -19.16
CA LEU A 283 -7.56 16.66 -20.33
C LEU A 283 -7.87 17.43 -21.62
N LYS A 284 -8.09 18.75 -21.55
CA LYS A 284 -8.34 19.61 -22.71
C LYS A 284 -7.05 20.18 -23.25
#